data_AF-E1RJR2-F1
#
_entry.id   AF-E1RJR2-F1
#
_cell.length_a   1.000
_cell.length_b   1.000
_cell.length_c   1.000
_cell.angle_alpha   90.00
_cell.angle_beta   90.00
_cell.angle_gamma   90.00
#
_symmetry.space_group_name_H-M   'P 1'
#
loop_
_entity.id
_entity.type
_entity.pdbx_description
1 polymer ?
#
loop_
_entity_poly.entity_id
_entity_poly.type
_entity_poly.pdbx_seq_one_letter_code
_entity_poly.pdbx_strand_id
1 'polypeptide(L)'
;MITTVMMLLLIVTPVIATNATVFIDCGNISEIGDSTTIYLTLDNAPQGLSGYNLNVSLDNTSIAEITGVSFPDWAANMSTHGALPAGSGLLIKASDVNYLVEPGATSITLATLTLKGLRPGSTEITMANANFDDDNGSDIPHYVSTGTLSVDYTPAIFNITPDSGYNNGSVNFMLNGSWLMSGASVNLTRGDSSIPAVNLSYVSETQIDGIFDINGLDEGRWNVTVTNPDGKKATLTDGFTIIMSMAPVNGVMPTDPNGDGIYEDLNGNAQADYADVNIFFVSYSWIEGNEPEDAFDFNNNGRLDMADIVVLFDSIS
;
A
#
# COMPACT_ATOMS: atom_id res chain seq x y z
N MET A 1 -13.04 -42.36 -80.43
CA MET A 1 -13.02 -41.24 -79.48
C MET A 1 -13.30 -41.82 -78.10
N ILE A 2 -12.30 -41.84 -77.22
CA ILE A 2 -12.45 -42.30 -75.83
C ILE A 2 -12.80 -41.06 -75.02
N THR A 3 -14.01 -41.02 -74.46
CA THR A 3 -14.47 -39.94 -73.59
C THR A 3 -14.02 -40.27 -72.17
N THR A 4 -12.93 -39.65 -71.71
CA THR A 4 -12.45 -39.78 -70.34
C THR A 4 -13.38 -38.99 -69.40
N VAL A 5 -14.09 -39.68 -68.53
CA VAL A 5 -14.87 -39.08 -67.43
C VAL A 5 -13.89 -38.72 -66.31
N MET A 6 -13.70 -37.43 -66.06
CA MET A 6 -12.88 -36.93 -64.95
C MET A 6 -13.72 -37.01 -63.66
N MET A 7 -13.44 -38.01 -62.82
CA MET A 7 -14.06 -38.13 -61.49
C MET A 7 -13.34 -37.15 -60.54
N LEU A 8 -14.04 -36.09 -60.12
CA LEU A 8 -13.55 -35.16 -59.12
C LEU A 8 -13.61 -35.85 -57.75
N LEU A 9 -12.45 -36.26 -57.22
CA LEU A 9 -12.33 -36.79 -55.88
C LEU A 9 -12.40 -35.62 -54.89
N LEU A 10 -13.56 -35.43 -54.25
CA LEU A 10 -13.73 -34.48 -53.14
C LEU A 10 -12.97 -35.03 -51.93
N ILE A 11 -11.75 -34.53 -51.68
CA ILE A 11 -11.02 -34.84 -50.45
C ILE A 11 -11.66 -33.99 -49.34
N VAL A 12 -12.60 -34.58 -48.61
CA VAL A 12 -13.09 -34.01 -47.36
C VAL A 12 -12.03 -34.30 -46.31
N THR A 13 -11.11 -33.36 -46.07
CA THR A 13 -10.28 -33.42 -44.86
C THR A 13 -11.21 -33.29 -43.67
N PRO A 14 -11.18 -34.19 -42.66
CA PRO A 14 -11.92 -33.96 -41.44
C PRO A 14 -11.41 -32.64 -40.84
N VAL A 15 -12.29 -31.64 -40.75
CA VAL A 15 -12.03 -30.48 -39.90
C VAL A 15 -12.02 -31.04 -38.49
N ILE A 16 -10.84 -31.11 -37.88
CA ILE A 16 -10.74 -31.40 -36.45
C ILE A 16 -11.38 -30.19 -35.78
N ALA A 17 -12.58 -30.38 -35.21
CA ALA A 17 -13.20 -29.35 -34.39
C ALA A 17 -12.26 -29.07 -33.21
N THR A 18 -11.60 -27.92 -33.24
CA THR A 18 -10.88 -27.40 -32.09
C THR A 18 -11.93 -26.87 -31.13
N ASN A 19 -11.96 -27.37 -29.90
CA ASN A 19 -12.82 -26.80 -28.86
C ASN A 19 -12.52 -25.30 -28.72
N ALA A 20 -13.57 -24.51 -28.53
CA ALA A 20 -13.43 -23.09 -28.26
C ALA A 20 -12.82 -22.86 -26.88
N THR A 21 -12.34 -21.66 -26.63
CA THR A 21 -11.85 -21.19 -25.33
C THR A 21 -12.60 -19.93 -24.93
N VAL A 22 -13.15 -19.95 -23.73
CA VAL A 22 -13.69 -18.78 -23.06
C VAL A 22 -12.57 -18.17 -22.22
N PHE A 23 -12.19 -16.94 -22.54
CA PHE A 23 -11.23 -16.16 -21.79
C PHE A 23 -11.93 -15.23 -20.80
N ILE A 24 -11.38 -15.20 -19.59
CA ILE A 24 -11.70 -14.20 -18.57
C ILE A 24 -10.44 -13.35 -18.43
N ASP A 25 -10.53 -12.07 -18.76
CA ASP A 25 -9.40 -11.16 -18.63
C ASP A 25 -8.97 -11.01 -17.16
N CYS A 26 -7.66 -10.85 -16.95
CA CYS A 26 -7.15 -10.42 -15.66
C CYS A 26 -7.38 -8.91 -15.47
N GLY A 27 -7.61 -8.51 -14.22
CA GLY A 27 -7.79 -7.12 -13.82
C GLY A 27 -6.79 -6.67 -12.78
N ASN A 28 -6.54 -5.36 -12.73
CA ASN A 28 -5.82 -4.71 -11.64
C ASN A 28 -6.59 -3.48 -11.19
N ILE A 29 -6.65 -3.26 -9.88
CA ILE A 29 -7.22 -2.08 -9.23
C ILE A 29 -6.10 -1.48 -8.38
N SER A 30 -5.73 -0.22 -8.63
CA SER A 30 -4.55 0.39 -7.98
C SER A 30 -4.81 0.85 -6.55
N GLU A 31 -6.05 1.19 -6.21
CA GLU A 31 -6.42 1.64 -4.88
C GLU A 31 -7.77 1.05 -4.46
N ILE A 32 -7.94 0.84 -3.16
CA ILE A 32 -9.17 0.24 -2.62
C ILE A 32 -10.34 1.21 -2.79
N GLY A 33 -11.49 0.67 -3.18
CA GLY A 33 -12.69 1.44 -3.48
C GLY A 33 -12.83 1.81 -4.95
N ASP A 34 -11.74 1.77 -5.73
CA ASP A 34 -11.79 1.96 -7.18
C ASP A 34 -12.36 0.73 -7.89
N SER A 35 -12.68 0.94 -9.17
CA SER A 35 -13.20 -0.11 -10.06
C SER A 35 -12.33 -0.29 -11.29
N THR A 36 -12.35 -1.50 -11.84
CA THR A 36 -11.77 -1.84 -13.15
C THR A 36 -12.79 -2.61 -14.00
N THR A 37 -12.51 -2.73 -15.29
CA THR A 37 -13.33 -3.52 -16.22
C THR A 37 -12.54 -4.68 -16.80
N ILE A 38 -13.17 -5.84 -16.91
CA ILE A 38 -12.62 -7.01 -17.60
C ILE A 38 -13.59 -7.50 -18.67
N TYR A 39 -13.06 -8.18 -19.68
CA TYR A 39 -13.86 -8.77 -20.74
C TYR A 39 -13.97 -10.28 -20.57
N LEU A 40 -15.15 -10.81 -20.89
CA LEU A 40 -15.38 -12.22 -21.13
C LEU A 40 -15.42 -12.42 -22.65
N THR A 41 -14.58 -13.30 -23.19
CA THR A 41 -14.42 -13.45 -24.65
C THR A 41 -14.46 -14.92 -25.05
N LEU A 42 -15.28 -15.26 -26.06
CA LEU A 42 -15.20 -16.55 -26.75
C LEU A 42 -14.26 -16.41 -27.94
N ASP A 43 -13.24 -17.26 -28.03
CA ASP A 43 -12.18 -17.13 -29.03
C ASP A 43 -12.65 -17.41 -30.46
N ASN A 44 -13.55 -18.38 -30.66
CA ASN A 44 -14.09 -18.76 -31.95
C ASN A 44 -15.50 -19.39 -31.86
N ALA A 45 -16.32 -19.13 -32.88
CA ALA A 45 -17.64 -19.72 -33.09
C ALA A 45 -17.79 -20.18 -34.56
N PRO A 46 -17.36 -21.41 -34.92
CA PRO A 46 -17.29 -21.86 -36.32
C PRO A 46 -18.65 -21.93 -37.03
N GLN A 47 -19.73 -22.11 -36.28
CA GLN A 47 -21.11 -22.17 -36.77
C GLN A 47 -21.96 -20.99 -36.25
N GLY A 48 -21.32 -19.90 -35.83
CA GLY A 48 -21.98 -18.75 -35.24
C GLY A 48 -22.34 -18.99 -33.78
N LEU A 49 -22.99 -18.02 -33.16
CA LEU A 49 -23.40 -18.07 -31.76
C LEU A 49 -24.85 -17.61 -31.65
N SER A 50 -25.75 -18.49 -31.22
CA SER A 50 -27.15 -18.12 -30.98
C SER A 50 -27.40 -17.64 -29.55
N GLY A 51 -26.60 -18.07 -28.58
CA GLY A 51 -26.73 -17.59 -27.20
C GLY A 51 -25.86 -18.33 -26.20
N TYR A 52 -25.90 -17.86 -24.96
CA TYR A 52 -25.13 -18.45 -23.87
C TYR A 52 -25.79 -18.30 -22.50
N ASN A 53 -25.32 -19.13 -21.56
CA ASN A 53 -25.52 -18.97 -20.13
C ASN A 53 -24.16 -19.13 -19.43
N LEU A 54 -23.76 -18.16 -18.59
CA LEU A 54 -22.51 -18.16 -17.83
C LEU A 54 -22.83 -18.04 -16.34
N ASN A 55 -22.01 -18.63 -15.48
CA ASN A 55 -22.05 -18.42 -14.04
C ASN A 55 -20.67 -18.00 -13.51
N VAL A 56 -20.47 -16.70 -13.32
CA VAL A 56 -19.16 -16.11 -12.95
C VAL A 56 -19.05 -15.96 -11.43
N SER A 57 -17.89 -16.26 -10.87
CA SER A 57 -17.60 -16.13 -9.44
C SER A 57 -16.20 -15.58 -9.18
N LEU A 58 -16.05 -14.91 -8.04
CA LEU A 58 -14.77 -14.60 -7.42
C LEU A 58 -14.50 -15.64 -6.33
N ASP A 59 -13.31 -16.22 -6.34
CA ASP A 59 -12.92 -17.24 -5.36
C ASP A 59 -12.81 -16.66 -3.93
N ASN A 60 -12.42 -15.39 -3.81
CA ASN A 60 -12.41 -14.64 -2.55
C ASN A 60 -13.19 -13.33 -2.67
N THR A 61 -14.45 -13.38 -2.26
CA THR A 61 -15.39 -12.25 -2.30
C THR A 61 -15.10 -11.15 -1.29
N SER A 62 -14.14 -11.35 -0.37
CA SER A 62 -13.72 -10.28 0.54
C SER A 62 -12.77 -9.26 -0.11
N ILE A 63 -12.17 -9.61 -1.26
CA ILE A 63 -11.20 -8.77 -1.97
C ILE A 63 -11.90 -7.83 -2.96
N ALA A 64 -12.96 -8.29 -3.61
CA ALA A 64 -13.67 -7.52 -4.62
C ALA A 64 -15.11 -8.00 -4.81
N GLU A 65 -15.90 -7.21 -5.53
CA GLU A 65 -17.24 -7.56 -5.96
C GLU A 65 -17.49 -7.10 -7.40
N ILE A 66 -18.36 -7.83 -8.13
CA ILE A 66 -18.85 -7.43 -9.45
C ILE A 66 -19.99 -6.45 -9.23
N THR A 67 -19.86 -5.23 -9.74
CA THR A 67 -20.81 -4.12 -9.55
C THR A 67 -21.57 -3.77 -10.82
N GLY A 68 -21.10 -4.23 -11.98
CA GLY A 68 -21.72 -3.93 -13.26
C GLY A 68 -21.52 -5.04 -14.28
N VAL A 69 -22.49 -5.18 -15.16
CA VAL A 69 -22.42 -6.01 -16.37
C VAL A 69 -22.91 -5.15 -17.53
N SER A 70 -22.13 -5.04 -18.59
CA SER A 70 -22.58 -4.53 -19.87
C SER A 70 -22.44 -5.58 -20.95
N PHE A 71 -23.33 -5.50 -21.94
CA PHE A 71 -23.39 -6.43 -23.06
C PHE A 71 -22.94 -5.73 -24.34
N PRO A 72 -22.29 -6.47 -25.26
CA PRO A 72 -21.98 -5.98 -26.59
C PRO A 72 -23.26 -5.72 -27.40
N ASP A 73 -23.14 -4.92 -28.46
CA ASP A 73 -24.29 -4.50 -29.29
C ASP A 73 -25.07 -5.69 -29.87
N TRP A 74 -24.39 -6.79 -30.20
CA TRP A 74 -25.05 -7.98 -30.74
C TRP A 74 -26.03 -8.62 -29.74
N ALA A 75 -25.75 -8.51 -28.44
CA ALA A 75 -26.54 -9.08 -27.35
C ALA A 75 -27.56 -8.10 -26.75
N ALA A 76 -27.51 -6.81 -27.11
CA ALA A 76 -28.19 -5.72 -26.40
C ALA A 76 -29.72 -5.88 -26.32
N ASN A 77 -30.34 -6.60 -27.26
CA ASN A 77 -31.80 -6.76 -27.33
C ASN A 77 -32.32 -7.92 -26.48
N MET A 78 -31.49 -8.91 -26.15
CA MET A 78 -31.89 -10.10 -25.40
C MET A 78 -30.77 -10.58 -24.49
N SER A 79 -30.53 -9.82 -23.43
CA SER A 79 -29.53 -10.12 -22.41
C SER A 79 -30.10 -9.93 -21.00
N THR A 80 -29.66 -10.76 -20.04
CA THR A 80 -29.99 -10.62 -18.63
C THR A 80 -28.80 -10.98 -17.75
N HIS A 81 -28.74 -10.41 -16.56
CA HIS A 81 -27.77 -10.81 -15.53
C HIS A 81 -28.46 -10.97 -14.16
N GLY A 82 -27.80 -11.66 -13.23
CA GLY A 82 -28.23 -11.83 -11.85
C GLY A 82 -28.16 -10.54 -11.02
N ALA A 83 -28.49 -10.63 -9.73
CA ALA A 83 -28.43 -9.47 -8.85
C ALA A 83 -27.01 -8.92 -8.71
N LEU A 84 -26.89 -7.59 -8.56
CA LEU A 84 -25.64 -6.89 -8.30
C LEU A 84 -25.77 -6.06 -7.00
N PRO A 85 -24.67 -5.84 -6.26
CA PRO A 85 -23.35 -6.42 -6.50
C PRO A 85 -23.33 -7.94 -6.26
N ALA A 86 -22.41 -8.65 -6.93
CA ALA A 86 -22.24 -10.09 -6.80
C ALA A 86 -20.77 -10.46 -6.54
N GLY A 87 -20.53 -11.32 -5.56
CA GLY A 87 -19.21 -11.92 -5.34
C GLY A 87 -19.08 -13.31 -5.94
N SER A 88 -20.16 -14.10 -5.94
CA SER A 88 -20.18 -15.47 -6.46
C SER A 88 -21.55 -15.75 -7.08
N GLY A 89 -21.58 -16.63 -8.07
CA GLY A 89 -22.84 -17.11 -8.63
C GLY A 89 -23.51 -16.17 -9.63
N LEU A 90 -22.78 -15.22 -10.23
CA LEU A 90 -23.38 -14.23 -11.13
C LEU A 90 -23.78 -14.89 -12.45
N LEU A 91 -25.09 -15.13 -12.59
CA LEU A 91 -25.67 -15.62 -13.84
C LEU A 91 -25.68 -14.51 -14.90
N ILE A 92 -25.16 -14.81 -16.08
CA ILE A 92 -25.16 -13.90 -17.25
C ILE A 92 -25.68 -14.67 -18.45
N LYS A 93 -26.65 -14.11 -19.15
CA LYS A 93 -27.29 -14.76 -20.30
C LYS A 93 -27.47 -13.78 -21.43
N ALA A 94 -27.25 -14.23 -22.66
CA ALA A 94 -27.57 -13.46 -23.86
C ALA A 94 -28.00 -14.36 -25.00
N SER A 95 -28.74 -13.79 -25.95
CA SER A 95 -29.13 -14.43 -27.20
C SER A 95 -28.84 -13.47 -28.36
N ASP A 96 -28.22 -13.99 -29.41
CA ASP A 96 -28.00 -13.27 -30.66
C ASP A 96 -29.23 -13.39 -31.58
N VAL A 97 -30.31 -12.71 -31.18
CA VAL A 97 -31.57 -12.79 -31.92
C VAL A 97 -31.56 -12.17 -33.31
N ASN A 98 -30.50 -11.42 -33.62
CA ASN A 98 -30.34 -10.75 -34.90
C ASN A 98 -29.31 -11.47 -35.81
N TYR A 99 -28.73 -12.59 -35.36
CA TYR A 99 -27.69 -13.34 -36.09
C TYR A 99 -26.50 -12.46 -36.50
N LEU A 100 -26.02 -11.62 -35.58
CA LEU A 100 -24.88 -10.72 -35.80
C LEU A 100 -23.53 -11.40 -35.55
N VAL A 101 -23.50 -12.49 -34.80
CA VAL A 101 -22.32 -13.33 -34.57
C VAL A 101 -22.35 -14.50 -35.56
N GLU A 102 -21.97 -14.18 -36.79
CA GLU A 102 -22.05 -15.11 -37.93
C GLU A 102 -21.03 -16.28 -37.85
N PRO A 103 -21.26 -17.37 -38.62
CA PRO A 103 -20.31 -18.48 -38.73
C PRO A 103 -18.87 -18.05 -39.06
N GLY A 104 -17.93 -18.49 -38.22
CA GLY A 104 -16.51 -18.17 -38.32
C GLY A 104 -16.09 -16.93 -37.53
N ALA A 105 -16.99 -16.31 -36.77
CA ALA A 105 -16.64 -15.23 -35.86
C ALA A 105 -15.56 -15.65 -34.85
N THR A 106 -14.66 -14.73 -34.53
CA THR A 106 -13.55 -14.92 -33.60
C THR A 106 -13.46 -13.74 -32.64
N SER A 107 -12.86 -13.94 -31.46
CA SER A 107 -12.67 -12.90 -30.44
C SER A 107 -13.99 -12.19 -30.09
N ILE A 108 -15.02 -12.99 -29.85
CA ILE A 108 -16.38 -12.52 -29.58
C ILE A 108 -16.46 -12.09 -28.13
N THR A 109 -16.53 -10.79 -27.88
CA THR A 109 -16.86 -10.29 -26.53
C THR A 109 -18.26 -10.77 -26.17
N LEU A 110 -18.38 -11.38 -25.00
CA LEU A 110 -19.63 -11.90 -24.44
C LEU A 110 -20.25 -10.87 -23.48
N ALA A 111 -19.45 -10.38 -22.54
CA ALA A 111 -19.85 -9.33 -21.62
C ALA A 111 -18.61 -8.56 -21.12
N THR A 112 -18.84 -7.34 -20.66
CA THR A 112 -17.85 -6.58 -19.88
C THR A 112 -18.34 -6.52 -18.44
N LEU A 113 -17.47 -6.92 -17.51
CA LEU A 113 -17.76 -6.86 -16.08
C LEU A 113 -17.07 -5.64 -15.48
N THR A 114 -17.76 -4.91 -14.60
CA THR A 114 -17.16 -3.88 -13.74
C THR A 114 -16.95 -4.46 -12.35
N LEU A 115 -15.71 -4.46 -11.87
CA LEU A 115 -15.32 -5.00 -10.57
C LEU A 115 -14.83 -3.87 -9.68
N LYS A 116 -15.26 -3.86 -8.42
CA LYS A 116 -14.83 -2.90 -7.40
C LYS A 116 -13.93 -3.58 -6.37
N GLY A 117 -12.81 -2.95 -6.05
CA GLY A 117 -11.87 -3.44 -5.03
C GLY A 117 -12.36 -3.10 -3.63
N LEU A 118 -12.40 -4.09 -2.74
CA LEU A 118 -12.88 -3.95 -1.36
C LEU A 118 -11.75 -4.04 -0.33
N ARG A 119 -10.75 -4.90 -0.57
CA ARG A 119 -9.61 -5.12 0.33
C ARG A 119 -8.35 -5.46 -0.48
N PRO A 120 -7.14 -5.25 0.08
CA PRO A 120 -5.91 -5.67 -0.57
C PRO A 120 -5.88 -7.16 -0.86
N GLY A 121 -5.28 -7.55 -1.97
CA GLY A 121 -4.95 -8.94 -2.28
C GLY A 121 -5.34 -9.35 -3.70
N SER A 122 -5.31 -10.66 -3.95
CA SER A 122 -5.71 -11.25 -5.23
C SER A 122 -6.84 -12.25 -5.06
N THR A 123 -7.81 -12.22 -5.98
CA THR A 123 -8.82 -13.27 -6.15
C THR A 123 -8.75 -13.83 -7.57
N GLU A 124 -8.93 -15.14 -7.71
CA GLU A 124 -9.21 -15.74 -9.02
C GLU A 124 -10.67 -15.44 -9.42
N ILE A 125 -10.90 -15.33 -10.72
CA ILE A 125 -12.20 -15.16 -11.35
C ILE A 125 -12.46 -16.44 -12.14
N THR A 126 -13.51 -17.14 -11.74
CA THR A 126 -13.87 -18.45 -12.27
C THR A 126 -15.23 -18.37 -12.96
N MET A 127 -15.47 -19.30 -13.88
CA MET A 127 -16.77 -19.47 -14.52
C MET A 127 -17.17 -20.93 -14.43
N ALA A 128 -18.20 -21.20 -13.64
CA ALA A 128 -18.89 -22.47 -13.62
C ALA A 128 -20.00 -22.45 -14.69
N ASN A 129 -20.42 -23.63 -15.16
CA ASN A 129 -21.62 -23.79 -15.98
C ASN A 129 -21.70 -22.79 -17.16
N ALA A 130 -20.64 -22.76 -17.97
CA ALA A 130 -20.65 -22.04 -19.22
C ALA A 130 -21.30 -22.93 -20.29
N ASN A 131 -22.32 -22.42 -20.95
CA ASN A 131 -23.06 -23.12 -22.02
C ASN A 131 -23.24 -22.15 -23.18
N PHE A 132 -22.98 -22.62 -24.39
CA PHE A 132 -23.06 -21.83 -25.61
C PHE A 132 -23.74 -22.66 -26.68
N ASP A 133 -24.73 -22.09 -27.35
CA ASP A 133 -25.39 -22.72 -28.49
C ASP A 133 -24.99 -21.98 -29.79
N ASP A 134 -24.72 -22.71 -30.85
CA ASP A 134 -24.46 -22.17 -32.19
C ASP A 134 -25.76 -21.75 -32.91
N ASP A 135 -25.67 -21.20 -34.11
CA ASP A 135 -26.84 -20.75 -34.89
C ASP A 135 -27.77 -21.90 -35.31
N ASN A 136 -27.28 -23.14 -35.24
CA ASN A 136 -28.06 -24.35 -35.50
C ASN A 136 -28.70 -24.93 -34.22
N GLY A 137 -28.45 -24.31 -33.06
CA GLY A 137 -28.93 -24.78 -31.75
C GLY A 137 -28.12 -25.96 -31.19
N SER A 138 -26.91 -26.19 -31.67
CA SER A 138 -25.98 -27.21 -31.15
C SER A 138 -25.02 -26.59 -30.12
N ASP A 139 -24.68 -27.34 -29.08
CA ASP A 139 -23.69 -26.91 -28.08
C ASP A 139 -22.32 -26.66 -28.73
N ILE A 140 -21.64 -25.59 -28.32
CA ILE A 140 -20.26 -25.27 -28.69
C ILE A 140 -19.33 -25.84 -27.60
N PRO A 141 -18.58 -26.93 -27.87
CA PRO A 141 -17.66 -27.50 -26.90
C PRO A 141 -16.51 -26.52 -26.62
N HIS A 142 -16.20 -26.31 -25.34
CA HIS A 142 -15.25 -25.29 -24.94
C HIS A 142 -14.46 -25.63 -23.66
N TYR A 143 -13.40 -24.85 -23.43
CA TYR A 143 -12.70 -24.74 -22.16
C TYR A 143 -12.85 -23.34 -21.60
N VAL A 144 -12.75 -23.21 -20.28
CA VAL A 144 -12.73 -21.90 -19.61
C VAL A 144 -11.33 -21.65 -19.07
N SER A 145 -10.73 -20.52 -19.48
CA SER A 145 -9.55 -19.97 -18.84
C SER A 145 -9.97 -19.04 -17.71
N THR A 146 -9.37 -19.21 -16.53
CA THR A 146 -9.59 -18.32 -15.40
C THR A 146 -8.84 -17.00 -15.60
N GLY A 147 -9.32 -15.95 -14.93
CA GLY A 147 -8.65 -14.66 -14.82
C GLY A 147 -8.28 -14.39 -13.37
N THR A 148 -7.40 -13.43 -13.12
CA THR A 148 -7.09 -12.97 -11.76
C THR A 148 -7.39 -11.49 -11.62
N LEU A 149 -7.92 -11.09 -10.46
CA LEU A 149 -8.04 -9.69 -10.07
C LEU A 149 -7.10 -9.42 -8.90
N SER A 150 -6.18 -8.47 -9.09
CA SER A 150 -5.38 -7.91 -8.01
C SER A 150 -5.96 -6.56 -7.57
N VAL A 151 -6.07 -6.35 -6.27
CA VAL A 151 -6.43 -5.07 -5.66
C VAL A 151 -5.25 -4.61 -4.83
N ASP A 152 -4.67 -3.50 -5.27
CA ASP A 152 -3.53 -2.85 -4.67
C ASP A 152 -3.98 -1.75 -3.70
N TYR A 153 -3.03 -1.25 -2.90
CA TYR A 153 -3.29 -0.23 -1.87
C TYR A 153 -2.02 0.51 -1.49
N THR A 154 -2.16 1.71 -0.94
CA THR A 154 -1.04 2.45 -0.34
C THR A 154 -1.27 2.62 1.17
N PRO A 155 -0.41 2.09 2.07
CA PRO A 155 -0.54 2.38 3.50
C PRO A 155 -0.24 3.85 3.78
N ALA A 156 -0.83 4.40 4.84
CA ALA A 156 -0.58 5.78 5.26
C ALA A 156 -0.42 5.89 6.78
N ILE A 157 0.38 6.86 7.21
CA ILE A 157 0.49 7.27 8.61
C ILE A 157 -0.09 8.68 8.70
N PHE A 158 -0.99 8.90 9.66
CA PHE A 158 -1.63 10.20 9.87
C PHE A 158 -0.99 10.98 11.01
N ASN A 159 -0.68 10.31 12.12
CA ASN A 159 0.00 10.90 13.27
C ASN A 159 0.61 9.82 14.16
N ILE A 160 1.46 10.28 15.08
CA ILE A 160 1.97 9.51 16.20
C ILE A 160 1.79 10.33 17.48
N THR A 161 1.50 9.70 18.61
CA THR A 161 1.28 10.39 19.90
C THR A 161 1.99 9.65 21.03
N PRO A 162 2.87 10.32 21.81
CA PRO A 162 3.39 11.66 21.56
C PRO A 162 4.23 11.69 20.27
N ASP A 163 4.35 12.88 19.67
CA ASP A 163 5.21 13.16 18.51
C ASP A 163 6.60 13.65 18.91
N SER A 164 6.95 13.54 20.19
CA SER A 164 8.25 13.92 20.70
C SER A 164 8.63 13.17 21.98
N GLY A 165 9.91 13.23 22.32
CA GLY A 165 10.40 12.80 23.62
C GLY A 165 11.86 13.17 23.88
N TYR A 166 12.22 13.24 25.16
CA TYR A 166 13.58 13.52 25.60
C TYR A 166 14.48 12.27 25.41
N ASN A 167 15.71 12.47 24.93
CA ASN A 167 16.66 11.40 24.61
C ASN A 167 17.31 10.72 25.84
N ASN A 168 16.60 10.62 26.97
CA ASN A 168 17.07 10.03 28.23
C ASN A 168 16.35 8.72 28.59
N GLY A 169 15.67 8.10 27.63
CA GLY A 169 14.93 6.87 27.86
C GLY A 169 14.06 6.44 26.70
N SER A 170 12.98 5.74 27.01
CA SER A 170 12.05 5.21 26.01
C SER A 170 10.71 5.94 26.01
N VAL A 171 10.09 6.05 24.84
CA VAL A 171 8.80 6.70 24.61
C VAL A 171 7.80 5.67 24.13
N ASN A 172 6.73 5.47 24.89
CA ASN A 172 5.57 4.71 24.42
C ASN A 172 4.79 5.59 23.43
N PHE A 173 4.46 5.05 22.27
CA PHE A 173 3.72 5.76 21.24
C PHE A 173 2.46 5.01 20.81
N MET A 174 1.51 5.79 20.31
CA MET A 174 0.36 5.35 19.53
C MET A 174 0.49 5.92 18.12
N LEU A 175 0.54 5.06 17.10
CA LEU A 175 0.60 5.44 15.69
C LEU A 175 -0.78 5.21 15.06
N ASN A 176 -1.33 6.26 14.44
CA ASN A 176 -2.59 6.21 13.71
C ASN A 176 -2.34 6.28 12.20
N GLY A 177 -3.02 5.45 11.42
CA GLY A 177 -2.82 5.33 9.99
C GLY A 177 -3.95 4.61 9.26
N SER A 178 -3.64 4.06 8.09
CA SER A 178 -4.55 3.23 7.31
C SER A 178 -3.79 2.09 6.62
N TRP A 179 -4.50 0.97 6.43
CA TRP A 179 -3.97 -0.26 5.84
C TRP A 179 -2.70 -0.78 6.53
N LEU A 180 -2.65 -0.65 7.85
CA LEU A 180 -1.59 -1.23 8.67
C LEU A 180 -1.83 -2.75 8.80
N MET A 181 -0.75 -3.53 8.83
CA MET A 181 -0.84 -4.99 8.92
C MET A 181 -0.23 -5.53 10.22
N SER A 182 -0.80 -6.63 10.71
CA SER A 182 -0.16 -7.41 11.76
C SER A 182 1.22 -7.90 11.30
N GLY A 183 2.24 -7.68 12.12
CA GLY A 183 3.64 -7.95 11.77
C GLY A 183 4.35 -6.80 11.05
N ALA A 184 3.71 -5.63 10.89
CA ALA A 184 4.40 -4.43 10.42
C ALA A 184 5.54 -4.01 11.36
N SER A 185 6.58 -3.40 10.79
CA SER A 185 7.65 -2.75 11.55
C SER A 185 7.45 -1.24 11.53
N VAL A 186 7.84 -0.58 12.62
CA VAL A 186 7.83 0.89 12.76
C VAL A 186 9.25 1.34 13.10
N ASN A 187 9.77 2.35 12.41
CA ASN A 187 11.14 2.84 12.58
C ASN A 187 11.17 4.37 12.59
N LEU A 188 12.04 4.95 13.42
CA LEU A 188 12.52 6.33 13.20
C LEU A 188 13.61 6.28 12.13
N THR A 189 13.56 7.19 11.17
CA THR A 189 14.51 7.24 10.04
C THR A 189 14.98 8.66 9.77
N ARG A 190 16.30 8.84 9.57
CA ARG A 190 16.92 10.14 9.24
C ARG A 190 18.24 9.89 8.50
N GLY A 191 18.31 10.31 7.23
CA GLY A 191 19.45 9.96 6.36
C GLY A 191 19.63 8.44 6.28
N ASP A 192 20.83 7.95 6.59
CA ASP A 192 21.14 6.52 6.64
C ASP A 192 20.80 5.86 7.98
N SER A 193 20.42 6.63 9.00
CA SER A 193 20.08 6.12 10.33
C SER A 193 18.65 5.57 10.37
N SER A 194 18.49 4.38 10.97
CA SER A 194 17.21 3.72 11.18
C SER A 194 17.15 3.10 12.57
N ILE A 195 16.21 3.55 13.40
CA ILE A 195 16.02 3.09 14.77
C ILE A 195 14.68 2.34 14.84
N PRO A 196 14.69 1.01 15.06
CA PRO A 196 13.46 0.24 15.12
C PRO A 196 12.70 0.50 16.42
N ALA A 197 11.38 0.58 16.34
CA ALA A 197 10.52 0.44 17.50
C ALA A 197 10.59 -1.00 18.04
N VAL A 198 10.40 -1.14 19.35
CA VAL A 198 10.29 -2.42 20.06
C VAL A 198 8.91 -2.57 20.68
N ASN A 199 8.59 -3.80 21.12
CA ASN A 199 7.32 -4.13 21.79
C ASN A 199 6.08 -3.66 21.01
N LEU A 200 6.12 -3.81 19.67
CA LEU A 200 5.00 -3.44 18.81
C LEU A 200 3.75 -4.26 19.13
N SER A 201 2.63 -3.58 19.25
CA SER A 201 1.30 -4.15 19.41
C SER A 201 0.42 -3.68 18.26
N TYR A 202 0.06 -4.61 17.37
CA TYR A 202 -0.93 -4.34 16.32
C TYR A 202 -2.33 -4.27 16.95
N VAL A 203 -2.97 -3.10 16.88
CA VAL A 203 -4.31 -2.87 17.44
C VAL A 203 -5.37 -3.07 16.37
N SER A 204 -5.20 -2.45 15.19
CA SER A 204 -6.11 -2.57 14.05
C SER A 204 -5.43 -2.14 12.74
N GLU A 205 -6.14 -2.25 11.62
CA GLU A 205 -5.68 -1.75 10.31
C GLU A 205 -5.44 -0.23 10.30
N THR A 206 -5.81 0.46 11.39
CA THR A 206 -5.64 1.91 11.56
C THR A 206 -4.75 2.30 12.73
N GLN A 207 -4.25 1.35 13.53
CA GLN A 207 -3.50 1.66 14.74
C GLN A 207 -2.45 0.61 15.12
N ILE A 208 -1.25 1.09 15.45
CA ILE A 208 -0.15 0.33 16.05
C ILE A 208 0.37 1.08 17.27
N ASP A 209 0.55 0.37 18.40
CA ASP A 209 1.24 0.90 19.57
C ASP A 209 2.66 0.32 19.64
N GLY A 210 3.59 1.04 20.28
CA GLY A 210 4.97 0.59 20.39
C GLY A 210 5.83 1.44 21.30
N ILE A 211 7.12 1.11 21.34
CA ILE A 211 8.11 1.86 22.12
C ILE A 211 9.28 2.24 21.20
N PHE A 212 9.65 3.51 21.22
CA PHE A 212 10.97 3.93 20.75
C PHE A 212 11.92 4.03 21.93
N ASP A 213 13.06 3.35 21.87
CA ASP A 213 14.18 3.61 22.78
C ASP A 213 15.02 4.73 22.16
N ILE A 214 14.96 5.93 22.76
CA ILE A 214 15.64 7.13 22.26
C ILE A 214 16.78 7.57 23.17
N ASN A 215 17.20 6.71 24.10
CA ASN A 215 18.27 7.01 25.04
C ASN A 215 19.61 7.27 24.32
N GLY A 216 20.15 8.47 24.49
CA GLY A 216 21.42 8.90 23.90
C GLY A 216 21.38 9.09 22.39
N LEU A 217 20.19 9.14 21.78
CA LEU A 217 20.07 9.45 20.36
C LEU A 217 20.15 10.96 20.12
N ASP A 218 20.71 11.32 18.96
CA ASP A 218 20.78 12.70 18.48
C ASP A 218 19.39 13.34 18.42
N GLU A 219 19.31 14.56 18.94
CA GLU A 219 18.10 15.38 18.86
C GLU A 219 17.74 15.79 17.42
N GLY A 220 16.55 16.35 17.27
CA GLY A 220 16.01 16.87 16.02
C GLY A 220 14.85 16.05 15.46
N ARG A 221 14.46 16.38 14.23
CA ARG A 221 13.32 15.77 13.54
C ARG A 221 13.69 14.45 12.89
N TRP A 222 12.82 13.46 13.05
CA TRP A 222 12.92 12.12 12.49
C TRP A 222 11.65 11.77 11.73
N ASN A 223 11.80 11.05 10.62
CA ASN A 223 10.66 10.47 9.92
C ASN A 223 10.20 9.22 10.65
N VAL A 224 8.89 8.98 10.70
CA VAL A 224 8.32 7.71 11.16
C VAL A 224 7.97 6.88 9.93
N THR A 225 8.57 5.70 9.80
CA THR A 225 8.32 4.80 8.66
C THR A 225 7.70 3.50 9.15
N VAL A 226 6.57 3.13 8.54
CA VAL A 226 5.94 1.81 8.67
C VAL A 226 6.29 0.98 7.44
N THR A 227 6.68 -0.28 7.64
CA THR A 227 6.78 -1.28 6.57
C THR A 227 5.90 -2.47 6.91
N ASN A 228 4.89 -2.74 6.08
CA ASN A 228 4.02 -3.90 6.19
C ASN A 228 4.73 -5.19 5.74
N PRO A 229 4.24 -6.39 6.14
CA PRO A 229 4.85 -7.67 5.75
C PRO A 229 4.89 -7.95 4.25
N ASP A 230 4.02 -7.32 3.46
CA ASP A 230 4.01 -7.39 1.99
C ASP A 230 5.04 -6.45 1.34
N GLY A 231 5.81 -5.71 2.14
CA GLY A 231 6.86 -4.79 1.70
C GLY A 231 6.39 -3.37 1.43
N LYS A 232 5.09 -3.07 1.53
CA LYS A 232 4.57 -1.71 1.33
C LYS A 232 4.91 -0.80 2.49
N LYS A 233 5.14 0.47 2.18
CA LYS A 233 5.66 1.45 3.13
C LYS A 233 4.83 2.72 3.18
N ALA A 234 4.77 3.28 4.37
CA ALA A 234 4.26 4.61 4.64
C ALA A 234 5.30 5.38 5.44
N THR A 235 5.49 6.66 5.14
CA THR A 235 6.42 7.53 5.87
C THR A 235 5.71 8.82 6.27
N LEU A 236 5.66 9.09 7.57
CA LEU A 236 5.34 10.40 8.11
C LEU A 236 6.63 11.20 8.21
N THR A 237 6.80 12.16 7.29
CA THR A 237 7.99 13.02 7.25
C THR A 237 8.01 13.94 8.46
N ASP A 238 9.16 14.10 9.12
CA ASP A 238 9.32 14.87 10.37
C ASP A 238 8.28 14.50 11.45
N GLY A 239 7.84 13.24 11.46
CA GLY A 239 6.74 12.78 12.29
C GLY A 239 7.05 12.63 13.78
N PHE A 240 8.33 12.62 14.17
CA PHE A 240 8.73 12.50 15.56
C PHE A 240 9.96 13.38 15.87
N THR A 241 9.97 14.08 16.99
CA THR A 241 11.09 14.94 17.42
C THR A 241 11.78 14.38 18.65
N ILE A 242 13.07 14.07 18.54
CA ILE A 242 13.91 13.77 19.70
C ILE A 242 14.42 15.10 20.26
N ILE A 243 14.30 15.29 21.57
CA ILE A 243 14.72 16.51 22.26
C ILE A 243 15.88 16.17 23.19
N MET A 244 16.91 17.01 23.26
CA MET A 244 17.98 16.83 24.24
C MET A 244 17.42 16.90 25.67
N SER A 245 17.79 15.93 26.50
CA SER A 245 17.53 15.98 27.94
C SER A 245 18.63 16.76 28.65
N MET A 246 18.23 17.80 29.39
CA MET A 246 19.08 18.50 30.36
C MET A 246 18.74 18.08 31.80
N ALA A 247 19.69 18.19 32.71
CA ALA A 247 19.44 18.11 34.14
C ALA A 247 19.55 19.50 34.83
N PRO A 248 19.00 19.69 36.05
CA PRO A 248 19.11 20.98 36.72
C PRO A 248 20.52 21.26 37.23
N VAL A 249 21.18 22.27 36.67
CA VAL A 249 22.44 22.81 37.21
C VAL A 249 22.13 23.66 38.44
N ASN A 250 22.66 23.26 39.60
CA ASN A 250 22.42 23.93 40.88
C ASN A 250 20.92 24.13 41.21
N GLY A 251 20.07 23.19 40.79
CA GLY A 251 18.63 23.23 41.03
C GLY A 251 17.82 24.06 40.03
N VAL A 252 18.44 24.59 38.98
CA VAL A 252 17.77 25.32 37.90
C VAL A 252 18.05 24.64 36.56
N MET A 253 17.04 24.53 35.68
CA MET A 253 17.23 23.97 34.34
C MET A 253 17.96 25.00 33.48
N PRO A 254 19.10 24.64 32.86
CA PRO A 254 19.72 25.47 31.83
C PRO A 254 18.76 25.71 30.67
N THR A 255 18.88 26.85 30.01
CA THR A 255 18.12 27.15 28.80
C THR A 255 19.05 27.51 27.64
N ASP A 256 18.53 27.33 26.43
CA ASP A 256 19.10 27.82 25.17
C ASP A 256 18.17 28.94 24.66
N PRO A 257 18.45 30.22 25.00
CA PRO A 257 17.59 31.33 24.60
C PRO A 257 17.61 31.60 23.09
N ASN A 258 18.66 31.16 22.39
CA ASN A 258 18.94 31.55 21.01
C ASN A 258 18.57 30.44 20.00
N GLY A 259 18.43 29.20 20.47
CA GLY A 259 18.02 28.01 19.72
C GLY A 259 19.14 27.36 18.91
N ASP A 260 20.41 27.59 19.24
CA ASP A 260 21.57 27.03 18.52
C ASP A 260 22.07 25.68 19.06
N GLY A 261 21.45 25.18 20.15
CA GLY A 261 21.79 23.92 20.80
C GLY A 261 22.85 24.04 21.89
N ILE A 262 23.38 25.24 22.13
CA ILE A 262 24.29 25.55 23.23
C ILE A 262 23.48 26.14 24.40
N TYR A 263 23.85 25.76 25.62
CA TYR A 263 23.11 26.14 26.83
C TYR A 263 23.90 27.15 27.68
N GLU A 264 24.06 28.36 27.15
CA GLU A 264 24.78 29.46 27.82
C GLU A 264 24.05 30.08 29.03
N ASP A 265 22.74 29.88 29.17
CA ASP A 265 21.95 30.38 30.30
C ASP A 265 21.77 29.27 31.36
N LEU A 266 22.77 29.11 32.23
CA LEU A 266 22.77 28.09 33.28
C LEU A 266 21.85 28.45 34.45
N ASN A 267 21.47 29.72 34.59
CA ASN A 267 20.61 30.20 35.68
C ASN A 267 19.13 30.36 35.28
N GLY A 268 18.79 30.13 34.02
CA GLY A 268 17.43 30.13 33.49
C GLY A 268 16.76 31.50 33.44
N ASN A 269 17.53 32.60 33.44
CA ASN A 269 16.97 33.97 33.39
C ASN A 269 16.75 34.48 31.96
N ALA A 270 16.96 33.64 30.96
CA ALA A 270 16.94 33.92 29.52
C ALA A 270 18.01 34.91 29.06
N GLN A 271 19.11 35.06 29.82
CA GLN A 271 20.26 35.89 29.48
C GLN A 271 21.54 35.13 29.76
N ALA A 272 22.48 35.16 28.81
CA ALA A 272 23.84 34.72 29.06
C ALA A 272 24.63 35.86 29.69
N ASP A 273 24.95 35.75 30.98
CA ASP A 273 25.64 36.79 31.74
C ASP A 273 26.70 36.23 32.72
N TYR A 274 27.30 37.13 33.52
CA TYR A 274 28.40 36.75 34.41
C TYR A 274 27.97 35.78 35.53
N ALA A 275 26.68 35.73 35.87
CA ALA A 275 26.14 34.74 36.79
C ALA A 275 26.28 33.32 36.21
N ASP A 276 26.09 33.15 34.90
CA ASP A 276 26.20 31.86 34.21
C ASP A 276 27.64 31.36 34.19
N VAL A 277 28.61 32.22 33.91
CA VAL A 277 30.05 31.88 34.01
C VAL A 277 30.41 31.38 35.39
N ASN A 278 29.91 32.05 36.43
CA ASN A 278 30.17 31.64 37.80
C ASN A 278 29.49 30.30 38.14
N ILE A 279 28.28 30.06 37.64
CA ILE A 279 27.60 28.76 37.81
C ILE A 279 28.37 27.66 37.08
N PHE A 280 28.76 27.90 35.83
CA PHE A 280 29.51 26.92 35.05
C PHE A 280 30.84 26.57 35.72
N PHE A 281 31.58 27.57 36.22
CA PHE A 281 32.83 27.35 36.96
C PHE A 281 32.63 26.53 38.24
N VAL A 282 31.59 26.84 39.03
CA VAL A 282 31.32 26.14 40.30
C VAL A 282 30.75 24.73 40.08
N SER A 283 29.96 24.54 39.03
CA SER A 283 29.26 23.29 38.71
C SER A 283 29.98 22.44 37.66
N TYR A 284 31.15 22.83 37.18
CA TYR A 284 31.87 22.16 36.09
C TYR A 284 31.93 20.64 36.24
N SER A 285 32.46 20.14 37.35
CA SER A 285 32.61 18.68 37.55
C SER A 285 31.28 17.94 37.61
N TRP A 286 30.18 18.63 37.93
CA TRP A 286 28.85 18.04 37.88
C TRP A 286 28.32 18.04 36.45
N ILE A 287 28.45 19.14 35.71
CA ILE A 287 28.03 19.26 34.30
C ILE A 287 28.75 18.20 33.46
N GLU A 288 30.08 18.09 33.61
CA GLU A 288 30.92 17.07 32.93
C GLU A 288 30.46 15.62 33.15
N GLY A 289 29.83 15.32 34.28
CA GLY A 289 29.35 13.98 34.59
C GLY A 289 27.86 13.74 34.34
N ASN A 290 27.06 14.78 34.07
CA ASN A 290 25.59 14.70 34.10
C ASN A 290 24.90 15.38 32.91
N GLU A 291 25.60 16.22 32.16
CA GLU A 291 25.07 16.92 31.00
C GLU A 291 25.72 16.42 29.69
N PRO A 292 25.02 16.55 28.55
CA PRO A 292 25.57 16.35 27.22
C PRO A 292 26.77 17.29 26.95
N GLU A 293 27.91 16.72 26.53
CA GLU A 293 29.14 17.50 26.25
C GLU A 293 28.91 18.56 25.18
N ASP A 294 28.27 18.20 24.06
CA ASP A 294 28.04 19.11 22.92
C ASP A 294 27.21 20.36 23.28
N ALA A 295 26.35 20.27 24.31
CA ALA A 295 25.52 21.39 24.77
C ALA A 295 26.32 22.45 25.56
N PHE A 296 27.52 22.09 26.04
CA PHE A 296 28.38 22.94 26.88
C PHE A 296 29.81 23.10 26.32
N ASP A 297 30.12 22.53 25.14
CA ASP A 297 31.39 22.73 24.41
C ASP A 297 31.33 24.03 23.59
N PHE A 298 31.42 25.16 24.29
CA PHE A 298 31.37 26.51 23.71
C PHE A 298 32.50 26.76 22.69
N ASN A 299 33.61 26.04 22.79
CA ASN A 299 34.75 26.21 21.89
C ASN A 299 34.76 25.22 20.71
N ASN A 300 33.81 24.27 20.69
CA ASN A 300 33.56 23.27 19.65
C ASN A 300 34.82 22.44 19.32
N ASN A 301 35.56 22.03 20.35
CA ASN A 301 36.73 21.15 20.19
C ASN A 301 36.42 19.65 20.37
N GLY A 302 35.15 19.33 20.61
CA GLY A 302 34.63 18.00 20.91
C GLY A 302 34.91 17.54 22.33
N ARG A 303 35.13 18.46 23.28
CA ARG A 303 35.38 18.17 24.70
C ARG A 303 34.90 19.32 25.57
N LEU A 304 34.27 18.94 26.67
CA LEU A 304 33.99 19.85 27.77
C LEU A 304 35.24 20.01 28.66
N ASP A 305 35.86 21.18 28.66
CA ASP A 305 37.03 21.51 29.48
C ASP A 305 37.05 22.97 30.00
N MET A 306 38.15 23.38 30.65
CA MET A 306 38.26 24.73 31.21
C MET A 306 38.28 25.84 30.14
N ALA A 307 38.62 25.52 28.89
CA ALA A 307 38.59 26.48 27.80
C ALA A 307 37.15 26.89 27.45
N ASP A 308 36.16 26.04 27.71
CA ASP A 308 34.74 26.35 27.51
C ASP A 308 34.26 27.45 28.45
N ILE A 309 34.70 27.43 29.71
CA ILE A 309 34.40 28.49 30.68
C ILE A 309 35.04 29.81 30.23
N VAL A 310 36.24 29.75 29.66
CA VAL A 310 36.93 30.95 29.13
C VAL A 310 36.17 31.50 27.93
N VAL A 311 35.70 30.65 27.01
CA VAL A 311 34.91 31.10 25.86
C VAL A 311 33.58 31.70 26.30
N LEU A 312 32.87 31.10 27.26
CA LEU A 312 31.65 31.68 27.81
C LEU A 312 31.93 33.03 28.49
N PHE A 313 33.04 33.18 29.22
CA PHE A 313 33.44 34.45 29.82
C PHE A 313 33.76 35.53 28.77
N ASP A 314 34.49 35.15 27.72
CA ASP A 314 34.88 36.07 26.65
C ASP A 314 33.68 36.47 25.77
N SER A 315 32.61 35.65 25.71
CA SER A 315 31.42 35.96 24.91
C SER A 315 30.46 36.97 25.56
N ILE A 316 30.49 37.09 26.89
CA ILE A 316 29.62 37.98 27.67
C ILE A 316 30.29 39.31 28.08
N SER A 317 31.56 39.51 27.73
CA SER A 317 32.40 40.63 28.20
C SER A 317 32.53 41.81 27.22
#